data_AF-A0AAJ6UM06-F1
#
_entry.id   AF-A0AAJ6UM06-F1
#
_cell.length_a   1.000
_cell.length_b   1.000
_cell.length_c   1.000
_cell.angle_alpha   90.00
_cell.angle_beta   90.00
_cell.angle_gamma   90.00
#
_symmetry.space_group_name_H-M   'P 1'
#
loop_
_entity.id
_entity.type
_entity.pdbx_description
1 polymer ?
#
loop_
_entity_poly.entity_id
_entity_poly.type
_entity_poly.pdbx_seq_one_letter_code
_entity_poly.pdbx_strand_id
1 'polypeptide(L)'
;MSMIPSFFGNRRSSIFDPFSLDVWDPFKDFPFPSPSFPRDENSAFVNTRIDWKETPEAHVFKADLPGLRKEEVKVQIEDDRVLQISGERNVQKEDKNDTWHRVERSSGKFLRRFRLPENTKMQEVKASMENGVLTVTVPKEEAVNKPGVKSIEISG
;
A
#
# COMPACT_ATOMS: atom_id res chain seq x y z
N MET A 1 21.66 -31.34 17.26
CA MET A 1 21.72 -29.87 17.35
C MET A 1 22.28 -29.35 16.04
N SER A 2 21.47 -28.67 15.22
CA SER A 2 21.97 -27.97 14.03
C SER A 2 21.38 -26.57 13.99
N MET A 3 22.27 -25.59 13.99
CA MET A 3 22.01 -24.15 13.97
C MET A 3 21.27 -23.74 12.68
N ILE A 4 20.20 -22.97 12.83
CA ILE A 4 19.54 -22.26 11.73
C ILE A 4 20.33 -20.95 11.51
N PRO A 5 20.93 -20.71 10.34
CA PRO A 5 21.59 -19.43 10.08
C PRO A 5 20.52 -18.36 9.81
N SER A 6 20.56 -17.32 10.65
CA SER A 6 19.83 -16.07 10.48
C SER A 6 20.37 -15.32 9.25
N PHE A 7 19.60 -15.29 8.16
CA PHE A 7 19.86 -14.40 7.03
C PHE A 7 18.94 -13.18 7.10
N PHE A 8 19.50 -12.08 7.60
CA PHE A 8 19.02 -10.71 7.36
C PHE A 8 19.23 -10.37 5.87
N GLY A 9 18.23 -9.76 5.22
CA GLY A 9 18.46 -8.95 4.01
C GLY A 9 17.46 -9.16 2.86
N ASN A 10 16.73 -8.08 2.56
CA ASN A 10 16.03 -7.76 1.30
C ASN A 10 14.78 -8.56 0.90
N ARG A 11 13.68 -8.34 1.65
CA ARG A 11 12.33 -8.38 1.07
C ARG A 11 12.12 -7.12 0.23
N ARG A 12 12.21 -7.20 -1.10
CA ARG A 12 11.72 -6.14 -2.00
C ARG A 12 10.19 -6.08 -1.88
N SER A 13 9.70 -5.27 -0.96
CA SER A 13 8.29 -5.04 -0.73
C SER A 13 7.74 -4.05 -1.76
N SER A 14 6.57 -4.32 -2.32
CA SER A 14 5.82 -3.44 -3.22
C SER A 14 5.22 -2.24 -2.46
N ILE A 15 6.07 -1.52 -1.72
CA ILE A 15 5.70 -0.30 -1.00
C ILE A 15 5.67 0.82 -2.03
N PHE A 16 4.50 1.42 -2.22
CA PHE A 16 4.41 2.67 -2.97
C PHE A 16 4.88 3.82 -2.07
N ASP A 17 5.95 4.50 -2.49
CA ASP A 17 6.54 5.63 -1.76
C ASP A 17 6.84 6.79 -2.71
N PRO A 18 5.93 7.76 -2.84
CA PRO A 18 6.12 8.92 -3.71
C PRO A 18 7.12 9.94 -3.14
N PHE A 19 7.64 9.72 -1.92
CA PHE A 19 8.62 10.59 -1.26
C PHE A 19 10.03 9.99 -1.26
N SER A 20 10.21 8.78 -1.81
CA SER A 20 11.53 8.20 -2.03
C SER A 20 12.24 8.90 -3.18
N LEU A 21 13.55 9.11 -3.03
CA LEU A 21 14.44 9.55 -4.11
C LEU A 21 14.60 8.48 -5.22
N ASP A 22 14.05 7.28 -5.03
CA ASP A 22 14.05 6.18 -6.00
C ASP A 22 13.01 6.34 -7.12
N VAL A 23 12.10 7.33 -7.03
CA VAL A 23 11.15 7.67 -8.10
C VAL A 23 11.86 8.30 -9.32
N TRP A 24 13.12 8.75 -9.18
CA TRP A 24 13.93 9.35 -10.25
C TRP A 24 15.40 8.88 -10.19
N ASP A 25 15.65 7.58 -10.28
CA ASP A 25 16.98 7.07 -10.63
C ASP A 25 16.94 6.40 -12.02
N PRO A 26 17.30 7.12 -13.11
CA PRO A 26 17.26 6.60 -14.48
C PRO A 26 18.23 5.45 -14.75
N PHE A 27 19.07 5.05 -13.77
CA PHE A 27 19.97 3.92 -13.85
C PHE A 27 19.48 2.67 -13.11
N LYS A 28 18.39 2.75 -12.33
CA LYS A 28 17.75 1.58 -11.70
C LYS A 28 16.72 0.87 -12.58
N ASP A 29 16.19 1.56 -13.59
CA ASP A 29 15.24 1.03 -14.58
C ASP A 29 15.91 0.54 -15.88
N PHE A 30 17.25 0.59 -15.98
CA PHE A 30 17.96 0.10 -17.16
C PHE A 30 18.03 -1.44 -17.16
N PRO A 31 17.64 -2.12 -18.26
CA PRO A 31 17.48 -3.57 -18.31
C PRO A 31 18.84 -4.24 -18.53
N PHE A 32 19.71 -4.24 -17.52
CA PHE A 32 20.85 -5.16 -17.51
C PHE A 32 20.41 -6.51 -16.93
N PRO A 33 20.65 -7.63 -17.65
CA PRO A 33 20.15 -8.93 -17.24
C PRO A 33 20.95 -9.39 -16.02
N SER A 34 20.38 -9.25 -14.82
CA SER A 34 20.87 -9.95 -13.64
C SER A 34 20.22 -11.33 -13.57
N PRO A 35 20.97 -12.39 -13.21
CA PRO A 35 20.52 -13.75 -13.37
C PRO A 35 19.37 -14.08 -12.40
N SER A 36 18.35 -14.70 -12.98
CA SER A 36 17.24 -15.44 -12.36
C SER A 36 17.35 -15.71 -10.86
N PHE A 37 16.53 -15.01 -10.08
CA PHE A 37 16.13 -15.44 -8.73
C PHE A 37 14.67 -15.92 -8.77
N PRO A 38 14.33 -16.98 -8.02
CA PRO A 38 13.03 -17.65 -8.12
C PRO A 38 11.92 -16.69 -7.69
N ARG A 39 10.91 -16.58 -8.56
CA ARG A 39 9.63 -15.94 -8.25
C ARG A 39 8.92 -16.81 -7.21
N ASP A 40 9.12 -16.49 -5.94
CA ASP A 40 8.49 -17.21 -4.85
C ASP A 40 6.96 -16.96 -4.87
N GLU A 41 6.26 -18.08 -5.01
CA GLU A 41 4.83 -18.39 -4.91
C GLU A 41 3.76 -17.30 -5.15
N ASN A 42 3.11 -17.47 -6.31
CA ASN A 42 1.84 -16.87 -6.71
C ASN A 42 0.72 -17.08 -5.67
N SER A 43 0.54 -16.16 -4.73
CA SER A 43 -0.80 -15.64 -4.49
C SER A 43 -0.99 -14.51 -5.49
N ALA A 44 -1.76 -14.73 -6.55
CA ALA A 44 -2.15 -13.66 -7.47
C ALA A 44 -2.93 -12.62 -6.65
N PHE A 45 -2.23 -11.63 -6.11
CA PHE A 45 -2.87 -10.57 -5.34
C PHE A 45 -3.86 -9.89 -6.27
N VAL A 46 -5.12 -9.87 -5.87
CA VAL A 46 -6.15 -9.14 -6.59
C VAL A 46 -5.76 -7.67 -6.58
N ASN A 47 -5.78 -7.03 -7.75
CA ASN A 47 -5.44 -5.62 -7.87
C ASN A 47 -6.58 -4.76 -7.34
N THR A 48 -6.62 -4.57 -6.02
CA THR A 48 -7.50 -3.60 -5.37
C THR A 48 -7.10 -2.19 -5.80
N ARG A 49 -8.05 -1.45 -6.37
CA ARG A 49 -7.87 -0.05 -6.74
C ARG A 49 -7.90 0.81 -5.48
N ILE A 50 -6.88 1.64 -5.32
CA ILE A 50 -6.74 2.55 -4.19
C ILE A 50 -6.30 3.91 -4.70
N ASP A 51 -7.04 4.93 -4.32
CA ASP A 51 -6.68 6.33 -4.52
C ASP A 51 -6.04 6.88 -3.25
N TRP A 52 -5.00 7.70 -3.43
CA TRP A 52 -4.39 8.45 -2.36
C TRP A 52 -4.45 9.93 -2.68
N LYS A 53 -5.10 10.71 -1.81
CA LYS A 53 -5.08 12.17 -1.86
C LYS A 53 -4.47 12.76 -0.61
N GLU A 54 -3.84 13.91 -0.77
CA GLU A 54 -3.28 14.71 0.31
C GLU A 54 -4.09 16.01 0.45
N THR A 55 -4.52 16.32 1.67
CA THR A 55 -5.13 17.61 2.04
C THR A 55 -4.15 18.37 2.94
N PRO A 56 -4.39 19.66 3.23
CA PRO A 56 -3.57 20.39 4.20
C PRO A 56 -3.51 19.74 5.59
N GLU A 57 -4.58 19.04 5.97
CA GLU A 57 -4.77 18.48 7.31
C GLU A 57 -4.48 16.97 7.42
N ALA A 58 -4.54 16.21 6.32
CA ALA A 58 -4.45 14.75 6.37
C ALA A 58 -4.04 14.12 5.03
N HIS A 59 -3.58 12.87 5.08
CA HIS A 59 -3.58 11.96 3.94
C HIS A 59 -4.85 11.09 3.99
N VAL A 60 -5.53 10.94 2.86
CA VAL A 60 -6.77 10.16 2.75
C VAL A 60 -6.61 9.11 1.65
N PHE A 61 -6.78 7.86 2.04
CA PHE A 61 -6.76 6.70 1.15
C PHE A 61 -8.17 6.19 0.95
N LYS A 62 -8.55 5.90 -0.28
CA LYS A 62 -9.85 5.30 -0.63
C LYS A 62 -9.64 4.02 -1.41
N ALA A 63 -10.15 2.91 -0.91
CA ALA A 63 -10.01 1.60 -1.54
C ALA A 63 -11.37 1.00 -1.90
N ASP A 64 -11.51 0.56 -3.15
CA ASP A 64 -12.72 -0.10 -3.63
C ASP A 64 -12.73 -1.58 -3.22
N LEU A 65 -13.56 -1.88 -2.22
CA LEU A 65 -13.69 -3.19 -1.60
C LEU A 65 -15.14 -3.71 -1.64
N PRO A 66 -15.81 -3.74 -2.82
CA PRO A 66 -17.19 -4.22 -2.90
C PRO A 66 -17.28 -5.69 -2.50
N GLY A 67 -18.36 -6.02 -1.79
CA GLY A 67 -18.68 -7.38 -1.33
C GLY A 67 -17.89 -7.86 -0.11
N LEU A 68 -16.99 -7.04 0.44
CA LEU A 68 -16.25 -7.35 1.67
C LEU A 68 -16.92 -6.71 2.88
N ARG A 69 -16.91 -7.42 4.00
CA ARG A 69 -17.30 -6.87 5.29
C ARG A 69 -16.10 -6.22 5.98
N LYS A 70 -16.36 -5.31 6.91
CA LYS A 70 -15.31 -4.59 7.66
C LYS A 70 -14.39 -5.55 8.43
N GLU A 71 -14.89 -6.71 8.87
CA GLU A 71 -14.13 -7.72 9.60
C GLU A 71 -13.16 -8.49 8.71
N GLU A 72 -13.36 -8.47 7.39
CA GLU A 72 -12.53 -9.18 6.40
C GLU A 72 -11.37 -8.31 5.88
N VAL A 73 -11.32 -7.05 6.31
CA VAL A 73 -10.31 -6.07 5.91
C VAL A 73 -9.47 -5.68 7.12
N LYS A 74 -8.14 -5.71 6.95
CA LYS A 74 -7.17 -5.33 7.98
C LYS A 74 -6.40 -4.11 7.52
N VAL A 75 -6.43 -3.07 8.35
CA VAL A 75 -5.65 -1.84 8.21
C VAL A 75 -4.64 -1.78 9.35
N GLN A 76 -3.36 -1.67 9.03
CA GLN A 76 -2.26 -1.71 9.99
C GLN A 76 -1.22 -0.64 9.65
N ILE A 77 -0.48 -0.20 10.67
CA ILE A 77 0.71 0.64 10.51
C ILE A 77 1.89 -0.17 11.02
N GLU A 78 2.90 -0.37 10.18
CA GLU A 78 4.17 -1.01 10.56
C GLU A 78 5.19 0.03 11.07
N ASP A 79 6.21 -0.44 11.77
CA ASP A 79 7.22 0.38 12.48
C ASP A 79 7.93 1.44 11.60
N ASP A 80 7.96 1.22 10.29
CA ASP A 80 8.59 2.11 9.29
C ASP A 80 7.62 3.13 8.67
N ARG A 81 6.55 3.57 9.37
CA ARG A 81 5.50 4.47 8.82
C ARG A 81 4.82 3.90 7.58
N VAL A 82 4.64 2.58 7.52
CA VAL A 82 4.01 1.94 6.37
C VAL A 82 2.56 1.60 6.69
N LEU A 83 1.64 2.27 5.99
CA LEU A 83 0.23 1.93 5.99
C LEU A 83 0.03 0.66 5.14
N GLN A 84 -0.47 -0.38 5.77
CA GLN A 84 -0.80 -1.66 5.14
C GLN A 84 -2.31 -1.88 5.12
N ILE A 85 -2.87 -2.10 3.94
CA ILE A 85 -4.28 -2.46 3.72
C ILE A 85 -4.31 -3.86 3.10
N SER A 86 -4.94 -4.80 3.78
CA SER A 86 -4.98 -6.20 3.36
C SER A 86 -6.35 -6.85 3.61
N GLY A 87 -6.63 -7.93 2.90
CA GLY A 87 -7.85 -8.70 3.07
C GLY A 87 -7.95 -9.81 2.02
N GLU A 88 -9.07 -10.52 2.01
CA GLU A 88 -9.32 -11.61 1.08
C GLU A 88 -10.74 -11.58 0.57
N ARG A 89 -10.89 -11.49 -0.76
CA ARG A 89 -12.19 -11.63 -1.42
C ARG A 89 -12.42 -13.11 -1.72
N ASN A 90 -13.29 -13.72 -0.93
CA ASN A 90 -13.70 -15.11 -1.14
C ASN A 90 -14.56 -15.25 -2.40
N VAL A 91 -14.37 -16.33 -3.14
CA VAL A 91 -15.34 -16.78 -4.14
C VAL A 91 -16.59 -17.24 -3.37
N GLN A 92 -17.78 -16.77 -3.78
CA GLN A 92 -19.02 -17.29 -3.19
C GLN A 92 -19.07 -18.81 -3.41
N LYS A 93 -19.49 -19.56 -2.38
CA LYS A 93 -19.58 -21.03 -2.47
C LYS A 93 -20.46 -21.39 -3.66
N GLU A 94 -19.86 -22.05 -4.64
CA GLU A 94 -20.54 -22.54 -5.84
C GLU A 94 -21.43 -23.71 -5.45
N ASP A 95 -22.74 -23.61 -5.72
CA ASP A 95 -23.60 -24.78 -5.64
C ASP A 95 -23.29 -25.70 -6.82
N LYS A 96 -23.24 -27.01 -6.57
CA LYS A 96 -22.83 -28.00 -7.59
C LYS A 96 -23.78 -28.06 -8.80
N ASN A 97 -24.94 -27.40 -8.71
CA ASN A 97 -25.96 -27.37 -9.76
C ASN A 97 -25.94 -26.09 -10.59
N ASP A 98 -25.06 -25.13 -10.29
CA ASP A 98 -25.04 -23.84 -10.97
C ASP A 98 -24.23 -23.91 -12.28
N THR A 99 -24.77 -23.32 -13.36
CA THR A 99 -24.05 -23.16 -14.63
C THR A 99 -23.58 -21.72 -14.80
N TRP A 100 -22.27 -21.52 -14.80
CA TRP A 100 -21.66 -20.22 -14.99
C TRP A 100 -21.51 -19.91 -16.49
N HIS A 101 -22.25 -18.91 -16.97
CA HIS A 101 -22.08 -18.43 -18.35
C HIS A 101 -20.86 -17.50 -18.52
N ARG A 102 -20.49 -16.76 -17.46
CA ARG A 102 -19.35 -15.83 -17.46
C ARG A 102 -18.94 -15.43 -16.05
N VAL A 103 -17.64 -15.31 -15.80
CA VAL A 103 -17.06 -14.80 -14.54
C VAL A 103 -16.03 -13.73 -14.87
N GLU A 104 -16.30 -12.49 -14.46
CA GLU A 104 -15.38 -11.35 -14.63
C GLU A 104 -14.79 -10.86 -13.31
N ARG A 105 -15.46 -11.18 -12.20
CA ARG A 105 -15.06 -10.72 -10.88
C ARG A 105 -13.86 -11.53 -10.41
N SER A 106 -12.77 -10.84 -10.08
CA SER A 106 -11.58 -11.43 -9.48
C SER A 106 -11.79 -11.71 -7.99
N SER A 107 -11.31 -12.86 -7.54
CA SER A 107 -11.29 -13.29 -6.14
C SER A 107 -9.86 -13.64 -5.71
N GLY A 108 -9.58 -13.52 -4.42
CA GLY A 108 -8.26 -13.75 -3.85
C GLY A 108 -7.85 -12.72 -2.81
N LYS A 109 -6.63 -12.88 -2.30
CA LYS A 109 -6.03 -12.00 -1.31
C LYS A 109 -5.59 -10.69 -1.97
N PHE A 110 -5.61 -9.60 -1.22
CA PHE A 110 -4.99 -8.34 -1.64
C PHE A 110 -4.13 -7.78 -0.51
N LEU A 111 -3.05 -7.11 -0.91
CA LEU A 111 -2.13 -6.43 -0.01
C LEU A 111 -1.62 -5.16 -0.70
N ARG A 112 -1.85 -4.01 -0.09
CA ARG A 112 -1.38 -2.70 -0.57
C ARG A 112 -0.64 -2.01 0.56
N ARG A 113 0.55 -1.49 0.25
CA ARG A 113 1.43 -0.84 1.22
C ARG A 113 1.81 0.55 0.72
N PHE A 114 1.68 1.54 1.61
CA PHE A 114 1.98 2.95 1.33
C PHE A 114 2.92 3.47 2.39
N ARG A 115 4.03 4.09 1.99
CA ARG A 115 4.87 4.80 2.96
C ARG A 115 4.26 6.16 3.24
N LEU A 116 4.05 6.45 4.52
CA LEU A 116 3.52 7.73 4.98
C LEU A 116 4.67 8.73 5.19
N PRO A 117 4.44 10.02 4.93
CA PRO A 117 5.37 11.08 5.28
C PRO A 117 5.70 11.14 6.77
N GLU A 118 6.81 11.81 7.08
CA GLU A 118 7.26 11.95 8.46
C GLU A 118 6.30 12.77 9.33
N ASN A 119 5.61 13.75 8.74
CA ASN A 119 4.71 14.67 9.41
C ASN A 119 3.29 14.09 9.59
N THR A 120 3.16 12.82 9.98
CA THR A 120 1.87 12.14 10.15
C THR A 120 1.67 11.61 11.56
N LYS A 121 0.46 11.86 12.11
CA LYS A 121 0.06 11.39 13.44
C LYS A 121 -0.41 9.93 13.39
N MET A 122 0.53 8.99 13.45
CA MET A 122 0.25 7.56 13.34
C MET A 122 -0.74 7.01 14.39
N GLN A 123 -0.83 7.64 15.56
CA GLN A 123 -1.74 7.21 16.64
C GLN A 123 -3.19 7.65 16.41
N GLU A 124 -3.42 8.63 15.54
CA GLU A 124 -4.74 9.22 15.28
C GLU A 124 -5.39 8.73 13.97
N VAL A 125 -4.88 7.63 13.40
CA VAL A 125 -5.40 7.08 12.15
C VAL A 125 -6.81 6.53 12.36
N LYS A 126 -7.72 6.92 11.45
CA LYS A 126 -9.12 6.49 11.44
C LYS A 126 -9.43 5.75 10.16
N ALA A 127 -10.23 4.70 10.28
CA ALA A 127 -10.73 3.94 9.14
C ALA A 127 -12.24 3.78 9.23
N SER A 128 -12.93 3.97 8.12
CA SER A 128 -14.36 3.71 7.98
C SER A 128 -14.64 3.00 6.66
N MET A 129 -15.72 2.23 6.62
CA MET A 129 -16.14 1.53 5.40
C MET A 129 -17.62 1.78 5.17
N GLU A 130 -17.95 2.31 3.99
CA GLU A 130 -19.32 2.65 3.62
C GLU A 130 -19.53 2.28 2.15
N ASN A 131 -20.66 1.63 1.83
CA ASN A 131 -21.04 1.26 0.46
C ASN A 131 -19.95 0.50 -0.32
N GLY A 132 -19.17 -0.34 0.37
CA GLY A 132 -18.09 -1.11 -0.25
C GLY A 132 -16.80 -0.32 -0.50
N VAL A 133 -16.69 0.91 0.01
CA VAL A 133 -15.48 1.74 -0.09
C VAL A 133 -14.87 1.91 1.29
N LEU A 134 -13.60 1.52 1.45
CA LEU A 134 -12.82 1.79 2.64
C LEU A 134 -12.19 3.17 2.52
N THR A 135 -12.35 4.01 3.54
CA THR A 135 -11.65 5.29 3.69
C THR A 135 -10.72 5.22 4.90
N VAL A 136 -9.43 5.44 4.68
CA VAL A 136 -8.43 5.56 5.75
C VAL A 136 -7.91 7.00 5.77
N THR A 137 -8.06 7.66 6.91
CA THR A 137 -7.60 9.04 7.13
C THR A 137 -6.45 9.04 8.12
N VAL A 138 -5.32 9.57 7.68
CA VAL A 138 -4.09 9.74 8.46
C VAL A 138 -3.87 11.24 8.68
N PRO A 139 -4.18 11.77 9.87
CA PRO A 139 -3.97 13.19 10.16
C PRO A 139 -2.49 13.58 10.06
N LYS A 140 -2.25 14.82 9.63
CA LYS A 140 -0.92 15.41 9.64
C LYS A 140 -0.62 16.03 11.01
N GLU A 141 0.64 16.11 11.32
CA GLU A 141 1.11 16.96 12.42
C GLU A 141 0.86 18.43 12.07
N GLU A 142 0.52 19.24 13.06
CA GLU A 142 0.41 20.68 12.85
C GLU A 142 1.76 21.18 12.36
N ALA A 143 1.78 21.74 11.15
CA ALA A 143 3.01 22.23 10.55
C ALA A 143 3.56 23.37 11.40
N VAL A 144 4.60 23.09 12.18
CA VAL A 144 5.45 24.11 12.79
C VAL A 144 6.17 24.80 11.65
N ASN A 145 5.53 25.85 11.12
CA ASN A 145 6.01 26.73 10.05
C ASN A 145 6.26 26.04 8.70
N LYS A 146 5.44 26.37 7.70
CA LYS A 146 5.91 26.31 6.31
C LYS A 146 7.19 27.15 6.24
N PRO A 147 8.36 26.62 5.82
CA PRO A 147 9.51 27.46 5.60
C PRO A 147 9.09 28.53 4.60
N GLY A 148 9.11 29.79 5.03
CA GLY A 148 8.85 30.93 4.14
C GLY A 148 9.78 30.83 2.94
N VAL A 149 9.26 31.17 1.75
CA VAL A 149 10.07 31.20 0.53
C VAL A 149 11.29 32.09 0.80
N LYS A 150 12.48 31.50 0.84
CA LYS A 150 13.74 32.24 0.96
C LYS A 150 14.20 32.59 -0.45
N SER A 151 14.17 33.88 -0.79
CA SER A 151 14.86 34.38 -1.97
C SER A 151 16.37 34.19 -1.77
N ILE A 152 17.02 33.49 -2.69
CA ILE A 152 18.47 33.32 -2.71
C ILE A 152 19.02 34.30 -3.75
N GLU A 153 19.86 35.24 -3.33
CA GLU A 153 20.54 36.13 -4.26
C GLU A 153 21.61 35.36 -5.05
N ILE A 154 21.68 35.60 -6.35
CA ILE A 154 22.69 34.99 -7.24
C ILE A 154 23.90 35.93 -7.27
N SER A 155 25.02 35.52 -6.69
CA SER A 155 26.30 36.22 -6.82
C SER A 155 27.01 35.85 -8.12
N GLY A 156 27.53 36.85 -8.82
CA GLY A 156 28.44 36.71 -9.97
C GLY A 156 29.83 37.25 -9.66
#